data_AF-X1CRI6-F1
#
_entry.id   AF-X1CRI6-F1
#
_cell.length_a   1.000
_cell.length_b   1.000
_cell.length_c   1.000
_cell.angle_alpha   90.00
_cell.angle_beta   90.00
_cell.angle_gamma   90.00
#
_symmetry.space_group_name_H-M   'P 1'
#
loop_
_entity.id
_entity.type
_entity.pdbx_description
1 polymer ?
#
loop_
_entity_poly.entity_id
_entity_poly.type
_entity_poly.pdbx_seq_one_letter_code
_entity_poly.pdbx_strand_id
1 'polypeptide(L)'
;MESISEQLKDMVEEKKVFKSGKLFKCILGLNVIESNVFSYLLKHDDVTTMDLTNVFKKDRSSVQRALIELNKLNIIEKQSMSLKEFNERSGEGETNKRGYL
;
A
#
# COMPACT_ATOMS: atom_id res chain seq x y z
N MET A 1 11.80 14.70 14.73
CA MET A 1 12.15 14.28 13.37
C MET A 1 10.83 14.07 12.66
N GLU A 2 10.46 14.97 11.75
CA GLU A 2 9.30 14.75 10.87
C GLU A 2 9.51 13.45 10.09
N SER A 3 8.42 12.71 9.89
CA SER A 3 8.48 11.45 9.17
C SER A 3 8.83 11.71 7.71
N ILE A 4 9.66 10.87 7.11
CA ILE A 4 9.90 10.88 5.64
C ILE A 4 8.57 10.81 4.89
N SER A 5 7.54 10.19 5.49
CA SER A 5 6.19 10.16 4.92
C SER A 5 5.52 11.54 4.84
N GLU A 6 5.75 12.43 5.81
CA GLU A 6 5.24 13.82 5.78
C GLU A 6 5.97 14.65 4.73
N GLN A 7 7.30 14.52 4.63
CA GLN A 7 8.09 15.18 3.58
C GLN A 7 7.71 14.69 2.17
N LEU A 8 7.34 13.42 2.03
CA LEU A 8 6.88 12.86 0.76
C LEU A 8 5.45 13.30 0.41
N LYS A 9 4.57 13.52 1.40
CA LYS A 9 3.19 13.99 1.16
C LYS A 9 3.18 15.35 0.47
N ASP A 10 3.96 16.30 0.94
CA ASP A 10 4.05 17.64 0.33
C ASP A 10 4.61 17.58 -1.10
N MET A 11 5.57 16.67 -1.35
CA MET A 11 6.11 16.44 -2.71
C MET A 11 5.11 15.74 -3.66
N VAL A 12 4.14 14.99 -3.14
CA VAL A 12 3.09 14.31 -3.93
C VAL A 12 2.04 15.31 -4.41
N GLU A 13 1.66 16.28 -3.58
CA GLU A 13 0.70 17.32 -3.94
C GLU A 13 1.26 18.32 -4.95
N GLU A 14 2.52 18.74 -4.79
CA GLU A 14 3.03 19.85 -5.59
C GLU A 14 3.41 19.47 -7.03
N LYS A 15 3.96 18.28 -7.31
CA LYS A 15 4.45 17.97 -8.66
C LYS A 15 4.34 16.50 -9.02
N LYS A 16 4.17 16.27 -10.32
CA LYS A 16 4.14 15.02 -11.11
C LYS A 16 5.34 14.04 -10.89
N VAL A 17 6.10 14.16 -9.80
CA VAL A 17 7.37 13.50 -9.48
C VAL A 17 7.20 11.98 -9.35
N PHE A 18 6.04 11.51 -8.89
CA PHE A 18 5.85 10.10 -8.53
C PHE A 18 5.16 9.22 -9.58
N LYS A 19 5.28 9.55 -10.86
CA LYS A 19 4.79 8.70 -11.96
C LYS A 19 5.78 7.63 -12.44
N SER A 20 7.04 7.71 -12.02
CA SER A 20 8.09 6.80 -12.51
C SER A 20 8.47 5.76 -11.46
N GLY A 21 8.13 4.49 -11.69
CA GLY A 21 8.60 3.38 -10.85
C GLY A 21 10.13 3.29 -10.73
N LYS A 22 10.88 3.91 -11.65
CA LYS A 22 12.34 4.00 -11.59
C LYS A 22 12.84 4.96 -10.51
N LEU A 23 12.10 6.03 -10.20
CA LEU A 23 12.48 7.00 -9.16
C LEU A 23 12.40 6.37 -7.76
N PHE A 24 11.33 5.61 -7.49
CA PHE A 24 11.18 4.85 -6.25
C PHE A 24 12.31 3.84 -6.04
N LYS A 25 12.68 3.13 -7.10
CA LYS A 25 13.83 2.21 -7.05
C LYS A 25 15.14 2.92 -6.72
N CYS A 26 15.38 4.10 -7.30
CA CYS A 26 16.65 4.82 -7.11
C CYS A 26 16.74 5.55 -5.77
N ILE A 27 15.65 6.14 -5.27
CA ILE A 27 15.66 6.95 -4.05
C ILE A 27 15.44 6.09 -2.80
N LEU A 28 14.51 5.14 -2.89
CA LEU A 28 14.06 4.34 -1.74
C LEU A 28 14.58 2.89 -1.79
N GLY A 29 15.34 2.53 -2.82
CA GLY A 29 15.86 1.16 -3.00
C GLY A 29 14.80 0.12 -3.34
N LEU A 30 13.58 0.55 -3.68
CA LEU A 30 12.44 -0.35 -3.87
C LEU A 30 12.58 -1.20 -5.13
N ASN A 31 12.19 -2.47 -5.05
CA ASN A 31 12.07 -3.30 -6.25
C ASN A 31 10.84 -2.91 -7.08
N VAL A 32 10.65 -3.56 -8.23
CA VAL A 32 9.57 -3.22 -9.17
C VAL A 32 8.19 -3.40 -8.54
N ILE A 33 8.00 -4.45 -7.72
CA ILE A 33 6.71 -4.73 -7.09
C ILE A 33 6.43 -3.69 -6.02
N GLU A 34 7.39 -3.44 -5.12
CA GLU A 34 7.28 -2.42 -4.08
C GLU A 34 7.00 -1.04 -4.64
N SER A 35 7.70 -0.65 -5.72
CA SER A 35 7.50 0.63 -6.39
C SER A 35 6.08 0.77 -6.96
N ASN A 36 5.56 -0.31 -7.56
CA ASN A 36 4.21 -0.32 -8.12
C ASN A 36 3.14 -0.30 -7.02
N VAL A 37 3.32 -1.09 -5.96
CA VAL A 37 2.44 -1.11 -4.80
C VAL A 37 2.41 0.26 -4.14
N PHE A 38 3.57 0.86 -3.88
CA PHE A 38 3.64 2.19 -3.28
C PHE A 38 3.01 3.26 -4.17
N SER A 39 3.28 3.26 -5.48
CA SER A 39 2.65 4.19 -6.42
C SER A 39 1.12 4.09 -6.44
N TYR A 40 0.57 2.91 -6.20
CA TYR A 40 -0.87 2.70 -6.08
C TYR A 40 -1.41 3.24 -4.76
N LEU A 41 -0.75 2.94 -3.64
CA LEU A 41 -1.13 3.43 -2.31
C LEU A 41 -1.07 4.97 -2.20
N LEU A 42 -0.24 5.64 -2.98
CA LEU A 42 -0.21 7.11 -3.03
C LEU A 42 -1.46 7.74 -3.70
N LYS A 43 -2.25 6.95 -4.43
CA LYS A 43 -3.43 7.44 -5.18
C LYS A 43 -4.75 6.95 -4.62
N HIS A 44 -4.68 6.04 -3.65
CA HIS A 44 -5.82 5.32 -3.12
C HIS A 44 -5.66 5.20 -1.61
N ASP A 45 -6.63 5.73 -0.89
CA ASP A 45 -6.72 5.57 0.56
C ASP A 45 -7.38 4.22 0.89
N ASP A 46 -7.10 3.69 2.09
CA ASP A 46 -7.78 2.52 2.66
C ASP A 46 -7.79 1.25 1.78
N VAL A 47 -6.63 0.89 1.23
CA VAL A 47 -6.48 -0.26 0.33
C VAL A 47 -6.22 -1.56 1.11
N THR A 48 -6.98 -2.63 0.81
CA THR A 48 -6.73 -3.94 1.42
C THR A 48 -5.66 -4.75 0.67
N THR A 49 -5.04 -5.71 1.35
CA THR A 49 -4.12 -6.65 0.68
C THR A 49 -4.81 -7.44 -0.44
N MET A 50 -6.12 -7.72 -0.30
CA MET A 50 -6.87 -8.42 -1.37
C MET A 50 -7.02 -7.54 -2.61
N ASP A 51 -7.31 -6.25 -2.45
CA ASP A 51 -7.41 -5.32 -3.58
C ASP A 51 -6.11 -5.27 -4.38
N LEU A 52 -4.98 -5.19 -3.67
CA LEU A 52 -3.65 -5.21 -4.27
C LEU A 52 -3.38 -6.53 -5.03
N THR A 53 -3.78 -7.68 -4.48
CA THR A 53 -3.61 -8.96 -5.18
C THR A 53 -4.41 -9.03 -6.48
N ASN A 54 -5.62 -8.46 -6.49
CA ASN A 54 -6.47 -8.40 -7.68
C ASN A 54 -5.92 -7.43 -8.72
N VAL A 55 -5.49 -6.23 -8.30
CA VAL A 55 -4.94 -5.19 -9.18
C VAL A 55 -3.62 -5.65 -9.83
N PHE A 56 -2.69 -6.18 -9.05
CA PHE A 56 -1.37 -6.57 -9.56
C PHE A 56 -1.32 -7.98 -10.14
N LYS A 57 -2.40 -8.75 -10.01
CA LYS A 57 -2.47 -10.17 -10.40
C LYS A 57 -1.28 -10.97 -9.82
N LYS A 58 -1.02 -10.76 -8.54
CA LYS A 58 0.06 -11.40 -7.78
C LYS A 58 -0.52 -12.20 -6.63
N ASP A 59 0.19 -13.24 -6.23
CA ASP A 59 -0.16 -14.01 -5.05
C ASP A 59 -0.04 -13.15 -3.78
N ARG A 60 -0.85 -13.50 -2.78
CA ARG A 60 -0.89 -12.79 -1.50
C ARG A 60 0.47 -12.68 -0.84
N SER A 61 1.31 -13.71 -0.93
CA SER A 61 2.63 -13.70 -0.27
C SER A 61 3.60 -12.69 -0.91
N SER A 62 3.51 -12.49 -2.22
CA SER A 62 4.30 -11.49 -2.94
C SER A 62 3.88 -10.07 -2.58
N VAL A 63 2.56 -9.82 -2.51
CA VAL A 63 2.03 -8.52 -2.08
C VAL A 63 2.37 -8.23 -0.62
N GLN A 64 2.19 -9.22 0.27
CA GLN A 64 2.54 -9.06 1.68
C GLN A 64 4.02 -8.78 1.89
N ARG A 65 4.92 -9.44 1.14
CA ARG A 65 6.35 -9.14 1.18
C ARG A 65 6.64 -7.68 0.84
N ALA A 66 6.06 -7.18 -0.25
CA ALA A 66 6.22 -5.77 -0.62
C ALA A 66 5.70 -4.81 0.46
N LEU A 67 4.52 -5.08 1.03
CA LEU A 67 3.96 -4.25 2.12
C LEU A 67 4.81 -4.29 3.39
N ILE A 68 5.37 -5.45 3.74
CA ILE A 68 6.27 -5.60 4.89
C ILE A 68 7.54 -4.75 4.69
N GLU A 69 8.16 -4.81 3.51
CA GLU A 69 9.37 -4.01 3.24
C GLU A 69 9.07 -2.51 3.22
N LEU A 70 7.95 -2.09 2.61
CA LEU A 70 7.51 -0.68 2.65
C LEU A 70 7.26 -0.19 4.09
N ASN A 71 6.66 -1.03 4.94
CA ASN A 71 6.43 -0.70 6.34
C ASN A 71 7.74 -0.66 7.15
N LYS A 72 8.69 -1.58 6.91
CA LYS A 72 10.03 -1.56 7.53
C LYS A 72 10.80 -0.28 7.20
N LEU A 73 10.61 0.25 6.00
CA LEU A 73 11.21 1.51 5.56
C LEU A 73 10.46 2.74 6.08
N ASN A 74 9.42 2.57 6.91
CA ASN A 74 8.53 3.64 7.40
C ASN A 74 7.92 4.49 6.26
N ILE A 75 7.70 3.88 5.09
CA ILE A 75 7.10 4.56 3.93
C ILE A 75 5.57 4.52 4.03
N ILE A 76 5.05 3.40 4.53
CA ILE A 76 3.61 3.19 4.76
C ILE A 76 3.40 2.80 6.22
N GLU A 77 2.19 3.05 6.71
CA GLU A 77 1.75 2.55 8.02
C GLU A 77 0.72 1.44 7.80
N LYS A 78 0.98 0.26 8.37
CA LYS A 78 0.01 -0.83 8.34
C LYS A 78 -1.03 -0.63 9.44
N GLN A 79 -2.28 -0.40 9.05
CA GLN A 79 -3.40 -0.43 9.98
C GLN A 79 -3.99 -1.83 10.08
N SER A 80 -4.20 -2.31 11.30
CA SER A 80 -4.99 -3.53 11.56
C SER A 80 -6.45 -3.15 11.65
N MET A 81 -7.29 -3.81 10.87
CA MET A 81 -8.73 -3.63 10.90
C MET A 81 -9.38 -4.86 11.55
N SER A 82 -10.35 -4.63 12.43
CA SER A 82 -11.19 -5.68 12.98
C SER A 82 -12.15 -6.23 11.92
N LEU A 83 -12.61 -7.47 12.10
CA LEU A 83 -13.63 -8.07 11.21
C LEU A 83 -14.90 -7.23 11.12
N LYS A 84 -15.24 -6.52 12.20
CA LYS A 84 -16.40 -5.64 12.26
C LYS A 84 -16.22 -4.43 11.34
N GLU A 85 -15.10 -3.72 11.48
CA GLU A 85 -14.74 -2.57 10.64
C GLU A 85 -14.59 -2.97 9.16
N PHE A 86 -14.06 -4.17 8.88
CA PHE A 86 -13.95 -4.69 7.51
C PHE A 86 -15.33 -4.90 6.87
N ASN A 87 -16.27 -5.50 7.60
CA ASN A 87 -17.62 -5.77 7.12
C ASN A 87 -18.44 -4.49 6.95
N GLU A 88 -18.30 -3.53 7.87
CA GLU A 88 -18.95 -2.22 7.78
C GLU A 88 -18.49 -1.44 6.53
N ARG A 89 -17.22 -1.59 6.14
CA ARG A 89 -16.65 -0.89 4.97
C ARG A 89 -16.86 -1.60 3.64
N SER A 90 -16.89 -2.94 3.63
CA SER A 90 -17.03 -3.73 2.40
C SER A 90 -18.46 -3.85 1.88
N GLY A 91 -19.44 -3.27 2.60
CA GLY A 91 -20.86 -3.44 2.35
C GLY A 91 -21.34 -4.80 2.87
N GLU A 92 -22.44 -4.80 3.62
CA GLU A 92 -23.09 -6.03 4.10
C GLU A 92 -23.42 -6.94 2.89
N GLY A 93 -22.66 -8.03 2.68
CA GLY A 93 -23.00 -8.92 1.57
C GLY A 93 -22.07 -10.08 1.22
N GLU A 94 -20.77 -10.07 1.49
CA GLU A 94 -19.92 -11.20 1.09
C GLU A 94 -19.57 -12.12 2.27
N THR A 95 -20.52 -13.01 2.55
CA THR A 95 -20.36 -14.22 3.35
C THR A 95 -19.11 -15.02 2.96
N ASN A 96 -18.39 -15.50 3.98
CA ASN A 96 -17.35 -16.55 3.93
C ASN A 96 -15.92 -16.21 3.47
N LYS A 97 -15.45 -14.97 3.60
CA LYS A 97 -14.00 -14.70 3.47
C LYS A 97 -13.37 -14.49 4.84
N ARG A 98 -12.67 -15.52 5.32
CA ARG A 98 -11.89 -15.46 6.57
C ARG A 98 -10.85 -14.34 6.46
N GLY A 99 -11.13 -13.22 7.14
CA GLY A 99 -10.18 -12.15 7.35
C GLY A 99 -9.02 -12.67 8.19
N TYR A 100 -7.83 -12.69 7.60
CA TYR A 100 -6.59 -12.85 8.35
C TYR A 100 -5.76 -11.58 8.15
N LEU A 101 -5.38 -11.01 9.30
CA LEU A 101 -4.53 -9.84 9.54
C LEU A 101 -3.17 -9.89 8.81
#